data_AF-A0A2R4X410-F1
#
_entry.id   AF-A0A2R4X410-F1
#
_cell.length_a   1.000
_cell.length_b   1.000
_cell.length_c   1.000
_cell.angle_alpha   90.00
_cell.angle_beta   90.00
_cell.angle_gamma   90.00
#
_symmetry.space_group_name_H-M   'P 1'
#
loop_
_entity.id
_entity.type
_entity.pdbx_description
1 polymer ?
#
loop_
_entity_poly.entity_id
_entity_poly.type
_entity_poly.pdbx_seq_one_letter_code
_entity_poly.pdbx_strand_id
1 'polypeptide(L)'
;MTLVENLTLFVLAAFVGYEIITKIPTNLHTPLMSGANAISGITLLGSVVVIAGSGETTLLATVLGFIAVVMATINVVGGYLVSHFMLAEFGGQ
;
A
#
# COMPACT_ATOMS: atom_id res chain seq x y z
N MET A 1 -5.45 -20.15 -5.42
CA MET A 1 -6.37 -20.11 -4.27
C MET A 1 -7.80 -20.18 -4.77
N THR A 2 -8.65 -20.96 -4.11
CA THR A 2 -10.08 -21.01 -4.41
C THR A 2 -10.78 -19.72 -3.92
N LEU A 3 -11.99 -19.45 -4.38
CA LEU A 3 -12.77 -18.30 -3.92
C LEU A 3 -12.99 -18.34 -2.39
N VAL A 4 -13.27 -19.54 -1.86
CA VAL A 4 -13.47 -19.75 -0.41
C VAL A 4 -12.18 -19.43 0.36
N GLU A 5 -11.01 -19.84 -0.14
CA GLU A 5 -9.71 -19.50 0.45
C GLU A 5 -9.45 -17.99 0.43
N ASN A 6 -9.66 -17.32 -0.71
CA ASN A 6 -9.46 -15.88 -0.83
C ASN A 6 -10.38 -15.09 0.11
N LEU A 7 -11.64 -15.50 0.21
CA LEU A 7 -12.61 -14.85 1.10
C LEU A 7 -12.24 -15.07 2.57
N THR A 8 -11.80 -16.28 2.91
CA THR A 8 -11.32 -16.60 4.27
C THR A 8 -10.14 -15.71 4.65
N LEU A 9 -9.14 -15.59 3.77
CA LEU A 9 -7.99 -14.73 3.99
C LEU A 9 -8.37 -13.25 4.09
N PHE A 10 -9.27 -12.78 3.23
CA PHE A 10 -9.75 -11.40 3.26
C PHE A 10 -10.40 -11.06 4.60
N VAL A 11 -11.32 -11.92 5.07
CA VAL A 11 -12.03 -11.72 6.35
C VAL A 11 -11.05 -11.78 7.53
N LEU A 12 -10.17 -12.78 7.58
CA LEU A 12 -9.18 -12.90 8.66
C LEU A 12 -8.21 -11.71 8.68
N ALA A 13 -7.73 -11.25 7.52
CA ALA A 13 -6.86 -10.08 7.43
C ALA A 13 -7.56 -8.79 7.92
N ALA A 14 -8.85 -8.63 7.62
CA ALA A 14 -9.64 -7.50 8.11
C ALA A 14 -9.78 -7.51 9.64
N PHE A 15 -10.05 -8.68 10.24
CA PHE A 15 -10.09 -8.83 11.71
C PHE A 15 -8.73 -8.53 12.35
N VAL A 16 -7.64 -9.04 11.78
CA VAL A 16 -6.28 -8.75 12.26
C VAL A 16 -5.99 -7.25 12.20
N GLY A 17 -6.35 -6.57 11.09
CA GLY A 17 -6.19 -5.12 10.96
C GLY A 17 -6.94 -4.34 12.04
N TYR A 18 -8.19 -4.72 12.32
CA TYR A 18 -9.00 -4.11 13.39
C TYR A 18 -8.36 -4.29 14.78
N GLU A 19 -7.97 -5.51 15.11
CA GLU A 19 -7.39 -5.85 16.42
C GLU A 19 -6.05 -5.13 16.67
N ILE A 20 -5.27 -4.89 15.61
CA ILE A 20 -4.01 -4.15 15.70
C ILE A 20 -4.30 -2.65 15.92
N ILE A 21 -5.16 -2.04 15.10
CA ILE A 21 -5.40 -0.59 15.11
C ILE A 21 -6.01 -0.13 16.45
N THR A 22 -6.90 -0.93 17.04
CA THR A 22 -7.57 -0.62 18.32
C THR A 22 -6.61 -0.54 19.52
N LYS A 23 -5.39 -1.08 19.40
CA LYS A 23 -4.39 -1.12 20.49
C LYS A 23 -3.29 -0.07 20.36
N ILE A 24 -3.39 0.84 19.40
CA ILE A 24 -2.37 1.85 19.14
C ILE A 24 -2.62 3.07 20.04
N PRO A 25 -1.59 3.60 20.74
CA PRO A 25 -1.73 4.79 21.57
C PRO A 25 -2.03 6.03 20.73
N THR A 26 -2.70 7.02 21.33
CA THR A 26 -3.26 8.17 20.59
C THR A 26 -2.22 9.05 19.91
N ASN A 27 -1.01 9.11 20.48
CA ASN A 27 0.13 9.83 19.93
C ASN A 27 0.60 9.26 18.57
N LEU A 28 0.28 8.00 18.25
CA LEU A 28 0.71 7.34 17.01
C LEU A 28 -0.36 7.35 15.91
N HIS A 29 -1.56 7.92 16.10
CA HIS A 29 -2.59 7.91 15.05
C HIS A 29 -2.16 8.60 13.74
N THR A 30 -1.44 9.73 13.83
CA THR A 30 -0.96 10.46 12.65
C THR A 30 0.19 9.71 11.94
N PRO A 31 1.25 9.24 12.64
CA PRO A 31 2.23 8.34 12.04
C PRO A 31 1.62 7.06 11.45
N LEU A 32 0.63 6.47 12.12
CA LEU A 32 -0.09 5.29 11.65
C LEU A 32 -0.86 5.58 10.36
N MET A 33 -1.54 6.72 10.28
CA MET A 33 -2.25 7.12 9.06
C MET A 33 -1.26 7.27 7.89
N SER A 34 -0.10 7.88 8.11
CA SER A 34 0.96 7.98 7.10
C SER A 34 1.51 6.60 6.70
N GLY A 35 1.75 5.72 7.69
CA GLY A 35 2.23 4.37 7.46
C GLY A 35 1.24 3.50 6.67
N ALA A 36 -0.06 3.60 6.98
CA ALA A 36 -1.11 2.92 6.23
C ALA A 36 -1.18 3.41 4.77
N ASN A 37 -0.96 4.71 4.54
CA ASN A 37 -0.82 5.24 3.18
C ASN A 37 0.40 4.64 2.46
N ALA A 38 1.56 4.53 3.12
CA ALA A 38 2.75 3.90 2.55
C ALA A 38 2.51 2.42 2.16
N ILE A 39 1.78 1.67 2.99
CA ILE A 39 1.42 0.27 2.73
C ILE A 39 0.45 0.14 1.54
N SER A 40 -0.45 1.11 1.34
CA SER A 40 -1.34 1.15 0.16
C SER A 40 -0.58 1.21 -1.17
N GLY A 41 0.69 1.58 -1.13
CA GLY A 41 1.63 1.52 -2.23
C GLY A 41 1.88 0.12 -2.81
N ILE A 42 1.32 -0.96 -2.23
CA ILE A 42 1.27 -2.30 -2.84
C ILE A 42 0.66 -2.29 -4.26
N THR A 43 -0.12 -1.26 -4.59
CA THR A 43 -0.59 -0.95 -5.95
C THR A 43 0.54 -0.90 -6.98
N LEU A 44 1.78 -0.58 -6.59
CA LEU A 44 2.95 -0.64 -7.46
C LEU A 44 3.18 -2.04 -8.00
N LEU A 45 3.06 -3.07 -7.15
CA LEU A 45 3.20 -4.47 -7.54
C LEU A 45 2.13 -4.86 -8.57
N GLY A 46 0.89 -4.42 -8.33
CA GLY A 46 -0.21 -4.62 -9.28
C GLY A 46 0.05 -3.95 -10.63
N SER A 47 0.52 -2.71 -10.63
CA SER A 47 0.83 -1.96 -11.86
C SER A 47 1.92 -2.63 -12.70
N VAL A 48 3.00 -3.12 -12.07
CA VAL A 48 4.09 -3.83 -12.74
C VAL A 48 3.60 -5.16 -13.31
N VAL A 49 2.82 -5.93 -12.56
CA VAL A 49 2.29 -7.23 -13.05
C VAL A 49 1.36 -7.03 -14.25
N VAL A 50 0.50 -6.01 -14.24
CA VAL A 50 -0.41 -5.73 -15.35
C VAL A 50 0.36 -5.35 -16.62
N ILE A 51 1.43 -4.55 -16.51
CA ILE A 51 2.23 -4.12 -17.66
C ILE A 51 3.13 -5.24 -18.17
N ALA A 52 3.74 -6.01 -17.27
CA ALA A 52 4.63 -7.12 -17.65
C ALA A 52 3.86 -8.33 -18.22
N GLY A 53 2.58 -8.50 -17.83
CA GLY A 53 1.74 -9.62 -18.23
C GLY A 53 0.90 -9.39 -19.51
N SER A 54 0.86 -8.18 -20.06
CA SER A 54 0.06 -7.89 -21.26
C SER A 54 0.81 -8.33 -22.53
N GLY A 55 0.46 -9.51 -23.08
CA GLY A 55 1.03 -10.02 -24.33
C GLY A 55 0.62 -9.25 -25.59
N GLU A 56 -0.52 -8.54 -25.55
CA GLU A 56 -0.94 -7.56 -26.56
C GLU A 56 -1.32 -6.25 -25.88
N THR A 57 -0.38 -5.30 -25.85
CA THR A 57 -0.60 -4.00 -25.21
C THR A 57 -0.99 -2.97 -26.25
N THR A 58 -2.23 -2.47 -26.19
CA THR A 58 -2.62 -1.28 -26.96
C THR A 58 -1.82 -0.07 -26.48
N LEU A 59 -1.62 0.93 -27.34
CA LEU A 59 -0.94 2.18 -26.95
C LEU A 59 -1.60 2.82 -25.72
N LEU A 60 -2.93 2.73 -25.61
CA LEU A 60 -3.68 3.19 -24.46
C LEU A 60 -3.33 2.43 -23.17
N ALA A 61 -3.25 1.10 -23.23
CA ALA A 61 -2.88 0.28 -22.07
C ALA A 61 -1.44 0.58 -21.60
N THR A 62 -0.51 0.81 -22.52
CA THR A 62 0.88 1.19 -22.18
C THR A 62 0.95 2.54 -21.47
N VAL A 63 0.22 3.55 -21.96
CA VAL A 63 0.20 4.89 -21.35
C VAL A 63 -0.45 4.84 -19.96
N LEU A 64 -1.58 4.14 -19.81
CA LEU A 64 -2.24 3.99 -18.52
C LEU A 64 -1.39 3.21 -17.52
N GLY A 65 -0.71 2.15 -17.98
CA GLY A 65 0.24 1.39 -17.17
C GLY A 65 1.40 2.26 -16.69
N PHE A 66 2.00 3.03 -17.58
CA PHE A 66 3.08 3.96 -17.21
C PHE A 66 2.64 4.95 -16.13
N ILE A 67 1.46 5.58 -16.31
CA ILE A 67 0.89 6.50 -15.31
C ILE A 67 0.64 5.77 -13.99
N ALA A 68 0.11 4.54 -14.02
CA ALA A 68 -0.14 3.74 -12.82
C ALA A 68 1.15 3.46 -12.04
N VAL A 69 2.24 3.08 -12.71
CA VAL A 69 3.54 2.85 -12.08
C VAL A 69 4.08 4.13 -11.45
N VAL A 70 4.01 5.26 -12.17
CA VAL A 70 4.49 6.55 -11.66
C VAL A 70 3.71 6.98 -10.41
N MET A 71 2.38 6.93 -10.47
CA MET A 71 1.52 7.28 -9.33
C MET A 71 1.73 6.35 -8.13
N ALA A 72 1.86 5.04 -8.37
CA ALA A 72 2.12 4.08 -7.30
C ALA A 72 3.51 4.27 -6.69
N THR A 73 4.52 4.62 -7.49
CA THR A 73 5.87 4.94 -7.00
C THR A 73 5.85 6.18 -6.11
N ILE A 74 5.14 7.24 -6.53
CA ILE A 74 4.98 8.46 -5.71
C ILE A 74 4.30 8.13 -4.38
N ASN A 75 3.26 7.29 -4.38
CA ASN A 75 2.57 6.87 -3.15
C ASN A 75 3.52 6.11 -2.20
N VAL A 76 4.22 5.09 -2.69
CA VAL A 76 5.18 4.30 -1.89
C VAL A 76 6.27 5.22 -1.32
N VAL A 77 6.99 5.92 -2.18
CA VAL A 77 8.15 6.73 -1.77
C VAL A 77 7.72 7.86 -0.83
N GLY A 78 6.68 8.61 -1.19
CA GLY A 78 6.17 9.70 -0.36
C GLY A 78 5.65 9.20 1.00
N GLY A 79 4.90 8.09 1.01
CA GLY A 79 4.36 7.50 2.23
C GLY A 79 5.46 7.06 3.21
N TYR A 80 6.48 6.33 2.72
CA TYR A 80 7.59 5.88 3.56
C TYR A 80 8.47 7.03 4.05
N LEU A 81 8.72 8.06 3.22
CA LEU A 81 9.48 9.24 3.63
C LEU A 81 8.77 10.01 4.75
N VAL A 82 7.49 10.32 4.58
CA VAL A 82 6.71 11.05 5.60
C VAL A 82 6.62 10.25 6.90
N SER A 83 6.35 8.94 6.79
CA SER A 83 6.32 8.04 7.97
C SER A 83 7.67 8.01 8.70
N HIS A 84 8.78 7.99 7.97
CA HIS A 84 10.12 8.01 8.56
C HIS A 84 10.37 9.29 9.37
N PHE A 85 10.05 10.46 8.83
CA PHE A 85 10.20 11.72 9.55
C PHE A 85 9.27 11.81 10.76
N MET A 86 8.02 11.38 10.64
CA MET A 86 7.07 11.36 11.76
C MET A 86 7.53 10.45 12.90
N LEU A 87 8.10 9.28 12.58
CA LEU A 87 8.58 8.33 13.58
C LEU A 87 9.93 8.74 14.19
N ALA A 88 10.77 9.48 13.45
CA ALA A 88 12.03 10.02 13.97
C ALA A 88 11.80 10.93 15.18
N GLU A 89 10.73 11.74 15.17
CA GLU A 89 10.37 12.63 16.29
C GLU A 89 10.03 11.87 17.59
N PHE A 90 9.61 10.60 17.52
CA PHE A 90 9.38 9.76 18.71
C PHE A 90 10.66 9.15 19.28
N GLY A 91 11.72 9.03 18.47
CA GLY A 91 12.97 8.35 18.83
C GLY A 91 14.00 9.21 19.56
N GLY A 92 13.77 10.51 19.72
CA GLY A 92 14.69 11.42 20.41
C GLY A 92 16.06 11.58 19.72
N GLN A 93 16.09 11.55 18.38
CA GLN A 93 17.23 12.00 17.57
C GLN A 93 16.79 13.11 16.62
#